data_AF-A0A0N0CYP5-F1
#
_entry.id   AF-A0A0N0CYP5-F1
#
_cell.length_a   1.000
_cell.length_b   1.000
_cell.length_c   1.000
_cell.angle_alpha   90.00
_cell.angle_beta   90.00
_cell.angle_gamma   90.00
#
_symmetry.space_group_name_H-M   'P 1'
#
loop_
_entity.id
_entity.type
_entity.pdbx_description
1 polymer ?
#
loop_
_entity_poly.entity_id
_entity_poly.type
_entity_poly.pdbx_seq_one_letter_code
_entity_poly.pdbx_strand_id
1 'polypeptide(L)'
;MYREKYCQQRAIQMYASGQTKTEVIEMLKEENAKEEELEALADTFYKDYQFLQKQRHKQRKQDAEQNMIVGGVLLGVGILLSLILSEEGSYNIWFTGLIIGGAIALGRGIILKNNTD
;
A
#
# COMPACT_ATOMS: atom_id res chain seq x y z
N MET A 1 -27.16 6.55 -1.87
CA MET A 1 -25.97 6.07 -2.58
C MET A 1 -24.69 6.90 -2.36
N TYR A 2 -24.62 8.21 -2.67
CA TYR A 2 -23.40 9.01 -2.37
C TYR A 2 -23.17 9.23 -0.87
N ARG A 3 -24.26 9.40 -0.10
CA ARG A 3 -24.20 9.68 1.33
C ARG A 3 -23.72 8.50 2.17
N GLU A 4 -24.18 7.29 1.86
CA GLU A 4 -23.75 6.07 2.56
C GLU A 4 -22.25 5.82 2.36
N LYS A 5 -21.73 6.01 1.14
CA LYS A 5 -20.30 5.94 0.87
C LYS A 5 -19.51 7.00 1.65
N TYR A 6 -20.05 8.21 1.76
CA TYR A 6 -19.43 9.27 2.57
C TYR A 6 -19.40 8.88 4.06
N CYS A 7 -20.52 8.44 4.64
CA CYS A 7 -20.59 8.00 6.03
C CYS A 7 -19.66 6.82 6.30
N GLN A 8 -19.60 5.84 5.39
CA GLN A 8 -18.69 4.70 5.46
C GLN A 8 -17.23 5.16 5.46
N GLN A 9 -16.83 6.02 4.51
CA GLN A 9 -15.47 6.54 4.44
C GLN A 9 -15.09 7.34 5.68
N ARG A 10 -16.00 8.18 6.17
CA ARG A 10 -15.79 8.99 7.38
C ARG A 10 -15.66 8.09 8.61
N ALA A 11 -16.54 7.11 8.79
CA ALA A 11 -16.47 6.14 9.87
C ALA A 11 -15.16 5.33 9.85
N ILE A 12 -14.70 4.90 8.67
CA ILE A 12 -13.41 4.22 8.51
C ILE A 12 -12.25 5.14 8.91
N GLN A 13 -12.29 6.43 8.57
CA GLN A 13 -11.28 7.41 9.00
C GLN A 13 -11.29 7.62 10.51
N MET A 14 -12.47 7.70 11.12
CA MET A 14 -12.65 7.81 12.57
C MET A 14 -12.02 6.60 13.28
N TYR A 15 -12.35 5.38 12.85
CA TYR A 15 -11.72 4.17 13.39
C TYR A 15 -10.21 4.11 13.17
N ALA A 16 -9.72 4.58 12.02
CA ALA A 16 -8.28 4.68 11.76
C ALA A 16 -7.57 5.70 12.67
N SER A 17 -8.28 6.73 13.13
CA SER A 17 -7.78 7.72 14.10
C SER A 17 -7.86 7.27 15.56
N GLY A 18 -8.37 6.07 15.82
CA GLY A 18 -8.52 5.51 17.17
C GLY A 18 -9.82 5.88 17.88
N GLN A 19 -10.79 6.45 17.16
CA GLN A 19 -12.10 6.76 17.74
C GLN A 19 -12.91 5.48 18.00
N THR A 20 -13.78 5.59 18.99
CA THR A 20 -14.62 4.51 19.49
C THR A 20 -15.88 4.31 18.65
N LYS A 21 -16.51 3.13 18.77
CA LYS A 21 -17.81 2.84 18.14
C LYS A 21 -18.87 3.89 18.53
N THR A 22 -18.85 4.37 19.77
CA THR A 22 -19.82 5.36 20.27
C THR A 22 -19.68 6.70 19.54
N GLU A 23 -18.46 7.19 19.32
CA GLU A 23 -18.23 8.43 18.57
C GLU A 23 -18.64 8.28 17.10
N VAL A 24 -18.43 7.10 16.51
CA VAL A 24 -18.89 6.81 15.14
C VAL A 24 -20.43 6.77 15.08
N ILE A 25 -21.10 6.20 16.09
CA ILE A 25 -22.57 6.21 16.19
C ILE A 25 -23.09 7.65 16.31
N GLU A 26 -22.43 8.50 17.10
CA GLU A 26 -22.80 9.91 17.24
C GLU A 26 -22.69 10.66 15.90
N MET A 27 -21.59 10.46 15.16
CA MET A 27 -21.45 11.00 13.80
C MET A 27 -22.56 10.49 12.86
N LEU A 28 -22.95 9.22 12.95
CA LEU A 28 -24.04 8.67 12.15
C LEU A 28 -25.41 9.25 12.55
N LYS A 29 -25.62 9.57 13.83
CA LYS A 29 -26.81 10.29 14.31
C LYS A 29 -26.88 11.70 13.74
N GLU A 30 -25.78 12.46 13.78
CA GLU A 30 -25.69 13.79 13.17
C GLU A 30 -26.00 13.74 11.66
N GLU A 31 -25.63 12.64 11.01
CA GLU A 31 -25.94 12.37 9.62
C GLU A 31 -27.37 11.82 9.40
N ASN A 32 -28.29 11.93 10.36
CA ASN A 32 -29.69 11.49 10.22
C ASN A 32 -29.84 10.02 9.79
N ALA A 33 -28.94 9.14 10.22
CA ALA A 33 -29.16 7.70 10.07
C ALA A 33 -30.26 7.25 11.05
N LYS A 34 -31.04 6.25 10.66
CA LYS A 34 -32.14 5.72 11.49
C LYS A 34 -31.56 5.10 12.76
N GLU A 35 -32.11 5.48 13.92
CA GLU A 35 -31.59 5.02 15.21
C GLU A 35 -31.55 3.49 15.36
N GLU A 36 -32.51 2.81 14.76
CA GLU A 36 -32.62 1.34 14.76
C GLU A 36 -31.47 0.65 14.01
N GLU A 37 -30.84 1.34 13.07
CA GLU A 37 -29.80 0.77 12.19
C GLU A 37 -28.37 1.20 12.59
N LEU A 38 -28.23 2.18 13.49
CA LEU A 38 -26.95 2.80 13.83
C LEU A 38 -25.90 1.80 14.34
N GLU A 39 -26.28 0.94 15.28
CA GLU A 39 -25.33 -0.03 15.86
C GLU A 39 -24.84 -1.02 14.81
N ALA A 40 -25.78 -1.55 14.00
CA ALA A 40 -25.46 -2.48 12.93
C ALA A 40 -24.58 -1.84 11.85
N LEU A 41 -24.83 -0.57 11.53
CA LEU A 41 -24.05 0.19 10.56
C LEU A 41 -22.62 0.45 11.08
N ALA A 42 -22.49 0.86 12.35
CA ALA A 42 -21.20 1.09 12.99
C ALA A 42 -20.36 -0.20 13.07
N ASP A 43 -20.99 -1.36 13.35
CA ASP A 43 -20.32 -2.66 13.32
C ASP A 43 -19.91 -3.07 11.90
N THR A 44 -20.73 -2.77 10.90
CA THR A 44 -20.42 -3.03 9.49
C THR A 44 -19.20 -2.23 9.06
N PHE A 45 -19.17 -0.93 9.37
CA PHE A 45 -18.03 -0.06 9.04
C PHE A 45 -16.76 -0.43 9.79
N TYR A 46 -16.89 -0.96 11.02
CA TYR A 46 -15.74 -1.47 11.76
C TYR A 46 -15.14 -2.72 11.11
N LYS A 47 -15.99 -3.65 10.64
CA LYS A 47 -15.53 -4.83 9.87
C LYS A 47 -14.86 -4.42 8.56
N ASP A 48 -15.44 -3.44 7.86
CA ASP A 48 -14.84 -2.89 6.64
C ASP A 48 -13.46 -2.29 6.90
N TYR A 49 -13.32 -1.53 8.00
CA TYR A 49 -12.04 -0.99 8.44
C TYR A 49 -10.99 -2.10 8.69
N GLN A 50 -11.34 -3.14 9.42
CA GLN A 50 -10.42 -4.27 9.68
C GLN A 50 -10.04 -5.00 8.38
N PHE A 51 -11.00 -5.19 7.49
CA PHE A 51 -10.77 -5.82 6.19
C PHE A 51 -9.84 -4.98 5.31
N LEU A 52 -10.06 -3.66 5.26
CA LEU A 52 -9.21 -2.72 4.51
C LEU A 52 -7.79 -2.66 5.08
N GLN A 53 -7.63 -2.67 6.41
CA GLN A 53 -6.30 -2.79 7.01
C GLN A 53 -5.60 -4.07 6.56
N LYS A 54 -6.27 -5.21 6.68
CA LYS A 54 -5.70 -6.51 6.30
C LYS A 54 -5.32 -6.54 4.81
N GLN A 55 -6.16 -5.96 3.95
CA GLN A 55 -5.85 -5.83 2.53
C GLN A 55 -4.66 -4.91 2.28
N ARG A 56 -4.57 -3.75 2.94
CA ARG A 56 -3.43 -2.84 2.80
C ARG A 56 -2.12 -3.50 3.26
N HIS A 57 -2.13 -4.27 4.34
CA HIS A 57 -0.97 -5.04 4.76
C HIS A 57 -0.58 -6.09 3.73
N LYS A 58 -1.56 -6.83 3.17
CA LYS A 58 -1.30 -7.83 2.13
C LYS A 58 -0.77 -7.19 0.84
N GLN A 59 -1.36 -6.08 0.40
CA GLN A 59 -0.92 -5.33 -0.78
C GLN A 59 0.50 -4.79 -0.58
N ARG A 60 0.81 -4.18 0.57
CA ARG A 60 2.17 -3.70 0.86
C ARG A 60 3.21 -4.81 0.82
N LYS A 61 2.88 -6.02 1.32
CA LYS A 61 3.76 -7.19 1.21
C LYS A 61 3.97 -7.62 -0.25
N GLN A 62 2.90 -7.67 -1.05
CA GLN A 62 2.98 -8.02 -2.46
C GLN A 62 3.77 -6.98 -3.27
N ASP A 63 3.54 -5.69 -3.03
CA ASP A 63 4.29 -4.61 -3.68
C ASP A 63 5.77 -4.65 -3.30
N ALA A 64 6.10 -4.95 -2.04
CA ALA A 64 7.48 -5.11 -1.59
C ALA A 64 8.16 -6.30 -2.30
N GLU A 65 7.50 -7.47 -2.36
CA GLU A 65 8.00 -8.64 -3.08
C GLU A 65 8.20 -8.36 -4.57
N GLN A 66 7.22 -7.73 -5.22
CA GLN A 66 7.29 -7.41 -6.64
C GLN A 66 8.43 -6.42 -6.94
N ASN A 67 8.60 -5.38 -6.11
CA ASN A 67 9.71 -4.43 -6.27
C ASN A 67 11.08 -5.08 -6.02
N MET A 68 11.17 -6.02 -5.06
CA MET A 68 12.40 -6.79 -4.84
C MET A 68 12.73 -7.70 -6.03
N ILE A 69 11.74 -8.39 -6.60
CA ILE A 69 11.95 -9.25 -7.78
C ILE A 69 12.36 -8.42 -8.99
N VAL A 70 11.61 -7.36 -9.31
CA VAL A 70 11.90 -6.49 -10.46
C VAL A 70 13.26 -5.83 -10.31
N GLY A 71 13.58 -5.29 -9.14
CA GLY A 71 14.88 -4.67 -8.89
C GLY A 71 16.04 -5.68 -8.91
N GLY A 72 15.82 -6.89 -8.39
CA GLY A 72 16.79 -7.99 -8.44
C GLY A 72 17.09 -8.46 -9.86
N VAL A 73 16.05 -8.62 -10.70
CA VAL A 73 16.20 -8.97 -12.13
C VAL A 73 16.91 -7.85 -12.88
N LEU A 74 16.52 -6.59 -12.67
CA LEU A 74 17.17 -5.45 -13.33
C LEU A 74 18.65 -5.32 -12.96
N LEU A 75 19.01 -5.49 -11.68
CA LEU A 75 20.41 -5.52 -11.27
C LEU A 75 21.16 -6.71 -11.85
N GLY A 76 20.60 -7.91 -11.78
CA GLY A 76 21.24 -9.12 -12.30
C GLY A 76 21.53 -9.01 -13.79
N VAL A 77 20.55 -8.56 -14.58
CA VAL A 77 20.70 -8.35 -16.02
C VAL A 77 21.67 -7.19 -16.32
N GLY A 78 21.59 -6.09 -15.57
CA GLY A 78 22.51 -4.96 -15.71
C GLY A 78 23.97 -5.34 -15.45
N ILE A 79 24.24 -6.13 -14.40
CA ILE A 79 25.59 -6.61 -14.07
C ILE A 79 26.08 -7.61 -15.13
N LEU A 80 25.26 -8.58 -15.53
CA LEU A 80 25.63 -9.57 -16.55
C LEU A 80 25.95 -8.92 -17.89
N LEU A 81 25.10 -8.00 -18.35
CA LEU A 81 25.34 -7.27 -19.60
C LEU A 81 26.58 -6.38 -19.50
N SER A 82 26.80 -5.73 -18.35
CA SER A 82 28.01 -4.93 -18.13
C SER A 82 29.28 -5.78 -18.20
N LEU A 83 29.28 -7.00 -17.67
CA LEU A 83 30.43 -7.91 -17.74
C LEU A 83 30.71 -8.39 -19.17
N ILE A 84 29.66 -8.75 -19.92
CA ILE A 84 29.80 -9.22 -21.31
C ILE A 84 30.30 -8.09 -22.24
N LEU A 85 29.81 -6.86 -22.07
CA LEU A 85 30.16 -5.72 -22.93
C LEU A 85 31.41 -4.94 -22.48
N SER A 86 31.93 -5.21 -21.28
CA SER A 86 33.22 -4.64 -20.84
C SER A 86 34.38 -5.12 -21.73
N GLU A 87 34.24 -6.27 -22.38
CA GLU A 87 35.21 -6.77 -23.37
C GLU A 87 35.21 -5.96 -24.68
N GLU A 88 34.11 -5.25 -25.01
CA GLU A 88 33.99 -4.44 -26.24
C GLU A 88 34.36 -2.96 -26.05
N GLY A 89 34.67 -2.51 -24.83
CA GLY A 89 35.19 -1.15 -24.56
C GLY A 89 34.16 0.00 -24.69
N SER A 90 32.88 -0.31 -24.95
CA SER A 90 31.81 0.67 -25.10
C SER A 90 31.01 0.82 -23.79
N TYR A 91 31.33 1.83 -22.98
CA TYR A 91 30.50 2.23 -21.84
C TYR A 91 29.23 2.94 -22.31
N ASN A 92 28.13 2.18 -22.40
CA ASN A 92 26.85 2.68 -22.89
C ASN A 92 25.97 3.19 -21.72
N ILE A 93 25.49 4.43 -21.82
CA ILE A 93 24.69 5.15 -20.79
C ILE A 93 23.44 4.38 -20.36
N TRP A 94 22.90 3.54 -21.25
CA TRP A 94 21.76 2.66 -20.99
C TRP A 94 22.02 1.64 -19.87
N PHE A 95 23.25 1.15 -19.70
CA PHE A 95 23.61 0.17 -18.65
C PHE A 95 23.65 0.80 -17.27
N THR A 96 24.22 1.99 -17.18
CA THR A 96 24.24 2.77 -15.93
C THR A 96 22.81 3.10 -15.49
N GLY A 97 21.92 3.39 -16.45
CA GLY A 97 20.49 3.57 -16.20
C GLY A 97 19.81 2.32 -15.62
N LEU A 98 20.12 1.14 -16.15
CA LEU A 98 19.58 -0.13 -15.63
C LEU A 98 20.08 -0.46 -14.22
N ILE A 99 21.37 -0.25 -13.95
CA ILE A 99 21.97 -0.50 -12.64
C ILE A 99 21.42 0.47 -11.59
N ILE A 100 21.36 1.78 -11.90
CA ILE A 100 20.80 2.79 -10.99
C ILE A 100 19.31 2.54 -10.77
N GLY A 101 18.55 2.25 -11.82
CA GLY A 101 17.12 1.92 -11.73
C GLY A 101 16.86 0.68 -10.88
N GLY A 102 17.66 -0.38 -11.08
CA GLY A 102 17.60 -1.60 -10.28
C GLY A 102 17.94 -1.36 -8.80
N ALA A 103 18.97 -0.57 -8.52
CA ALA A 103 19.36 -0.21 -7.16
C ALA A 103 18.28 0.61 -6.44
N ILE A 104 17.64 1.58 -7.13
CA ILE A 104 16.54 2.38 -6.57
C ILE A 104 15.31 1.50 -6.29
N ALA A 105 14.95 0.60 -7.20
CA ALA A 105 13.83 -0.31 -7.04
C ALA A 105 14.05 -1.27 -5.85
N LEU A 106 15.25 -1.84 -5.71
CA LEU A 106 15.63 -2.67 -4.57
C LEU A 106 15.64 -1.89 -3.25
N GLY A 107 16.22 -0.69 -3.24
CA GLY A 107 16.21 0.18 -2.07
C GLY A 107 14.79 0.47 -1.59
N ARG A 108 13.87 0.78 -2.51
CA ARG A 108 12.43 0.92 -2.20
C ARG A 108 11.82 -0.37 -1.66
N GLY A 109 12.12 -1.52 -2.26
CA GLY A 109 11.65 -2.83 -1.79
C GLY A 109 12.08 -3.15 -0.35
N ILE A 110 13.35 -2.88 -0.02
CA ILE A 110 13.90 -3.08 1.33
C ILE A 110 13.22 -2.14 2.35
N ILE A 111 13.05 -0.86 2.02
CA ILE A 111 12.38 0.11 2.90
C ILE A 111 10.92 -0.26 3.14
N LEU A 112 10.21 -0.71 2.10
CA LEU A 112 8.82 -1.15 2.21
C LEU A 112 8.70 -2.40 3.08
N LYS A 113 9.59 -3.37 2.90
CA LYS A 113 9.62 -4.58 3.73
C LYS A 113 9.87 -4.25 5.21
N ASN A 114 10.85 -3.39 5.51
CA ASN A 114 11.23 -3.04 6.88
C ASN A 114 10.19 -2.18 7.63
N ASN A 115 9.23 -1.56 6.92
CA ASN A 115 8.11 -0.82 7.52
C ASN A 115 6.82 -1.68 7.60
N THR A 116 6.87 -2.93 7.15
CA THR A 116 5.71 -3.84 7.13
C THR A 116 5.87 -5.01 8.12
N ASP A 117 7.07 -5.22 8.66
CA ASP A 117 7.38 -6.08 9.80
C ASP A 117 7.38 -5.27 11.11
#